data_AF-M6BTT0-F1
#
_entry.id   AF-M6BTT0-F1
#
_cell.length_a   1.000
_cell.length_b   1.000
_cell.length_c   1.000
_cell.angle_alpha   90.00
_cell.angle_beta   90.00
_cell.angle_gamma   90.00
#
_symmetry.space_group_name_H-M   'P 1'
#
loop_
_entity.id
_entity.type
_entity.pdbx_description
1 polymer ?
#
loop_
_entity_poly.entity_id
_entity_poly.type
_entity_poly.pdbx_seq_one_letter_code
_entity_poly.pdbx_strand_id
1 'polypeptide(L)'
;MKPKVVIQIFKNRLVLSKEDRGFQNRPVSIWPDHLQSKTAKIENRSIHYLGLDLSNNKSFSDSEFFIILDHHPSTKVPENSFYDDRDEVTFNYSKVTRFEFDIFEFEKINPEEVNLYFNGKNIGFPKRHNFQIARLKPNLPIRVRINWKSDFSFSRGLERRFYELDYIIEFKGIFEIFLNEHAKDRTFPKFLQVSNCREVDLRKILN
;
A
#
# COMPACT_ATOMS: atom_id res chain seq x y z
N MET A 1 5.68 13.84 20.81
CA MET A 1 5.90 13.16 19.51
C MET A 1 5.39 14.08 18.40
N LYS A 2 6.05 14.13 17.25
CA LYS A 2 5.65 15.01 16.13
C LYS A 2 4.35 14.49 15.47
N PRO A 3 3.42 15.36 15.04
CA PRO A 3 2.26 14.95 14.25
C PRO A 3 2.69 14.26 12.95
N LYS A 4 2.00 13.17 12.57
CA LYS A 4 2.35 12.35 11.40
C LYS A 4 1.20 12.29 10.41
N VAL A 5 1.54 12.33 9.13
CA VAL A 5 0.63 12.04 8.01
C VAL A 5 0.35 10.55 8.01
N VAL A 6 -0.91 10.17 8.16
CA VAL A 6 -1.32 8.75 8.20
C VAL A 6 -1.91 8.35 6.86
N ILE A 7 -1.31 7.35 6.22
CA ILE A 7 -1.81 6.75 4.98
C ILE A 7 -2.19 5.29 5.26
N GLN A 8 -3.40 4.92 4.89
CA GLN A 8 -3.87 3.54 4.89
C GLN A 8 -3.73 2.97 3.48
N ILE A 9 -3.14 1.78 3.38
CA ILE A 9 -2.96 1.08 2.11
C ILE A 9 -3.49 -0.34 2.26
N PHE A 10 -4.48 -0.69 1.44
CA PHE A 10 -4.84 -2.08 1.21
C PHE A 10 -4.14 -2.55 -0.06
N LYS A 11 -3.37 -3.64 0.02
CA LYS A 11 -2.55 -4.15 -1.09
C LYS A 11 -2.98 -5.54 -1.49
N ASN A 12 -3.20 -5.75 -2.77
CA ASN A 12 -3.39 -7.07 -3.35
C ASN A 12 -2.35 -7.29 -4.44
N ARG A 13 -1.80 -8.49 -4.49
CA ARG A 13 -0.86 -8.91 -5.53
C ARG A 13 -1.23 -10.27 -6.07
N LEU A 14 -1.35 -10.32 -7.39
CA LEU A 14 -1.41 -11.55 -8.15
C LEU A 14 -0.07 -11.74 -8.87
N VAL A 15 0.52 -12.92 -8.68
CA VAL A 15 1.69 -13.37 -9.44
C VAL A 15 1.18 -14.46 -10.38
N LEU A 16 1.35 -14.21 -11.67
CA LEU A 16 0.83 -15.01 -12.76
C LEU A 16 1.98 -15.63 -13.55
N SER A 17 1.83 -16.89 -13.93
CA SER A 17 2.75 -17.61 -14.82
C SER A 17 2.39 -17.36 -16.29
N LYS A 18 3.10 -18.04 -17.21
CA LYS A 18 2.76 -18.02 -18.63
C LYS A 18 1.40 -18.67 -18.92
N GLU A 19 0.97 -19.64 -18.11
CA GLU A 19 -0.28 -20.38 -18.28
C GLU A 19 -1.51 -19.51 -17.93
N ASP A 20 -1.31 -18.55 -17.04
CA ASP A 20 -2.32 -17.58 -16.59
C ASP A 20 -2.53 -16.40 -17.56
N ARG A 21 -1.89 -16.42 -18.74
CA ARG A 21 -1.87 -15.27 -19.67
C ARG A 21 -3.26 -14.91 -20.20
N GLY A 22 -4.09 -15.91 -20.49
CA GLY A 22 -5.48 -15.72 -20.91
C GLY A 22 -6.32 -15.16 -19.77
N PHE A 23 -7.12 -14.12 -20.02
CA PHE A 23 -7.99 -13.53 -19.00
C PHE A 23 -8.86 -14.56 -18.28
N GLN A 24 -9.31 -15.59 -19.00
CA GLN A 24 -10.10 -16.71 -18.50
C GLN A 24 -9.36 -17.61 -17.49
N ASN A 25 -8.03 -17.63 -17.53
CA ASN A 25 -7.20 -18.45 -16.63
C ASN A 25 -6.77 -17.66 -15.39
N ARG A 26 -7.00 -16.34 -15.35
CA ARG A 26 -6.52 -15.50 -14.25
C ARG A 26 -7.36 -15.72 -13.00
N PRO A 27 -6.72 -15.85 -11.83
CA PRO A 27 -7.45 -15.83 -10.57
C PRO A 27 -8.14 -14.47 -10.43
N VAL A 28 -9.45 -14.52 -10.17
CA VAL A 28 -10.24 -13.33 -9.87
C VAL A 28 -10.03 -13.00 -8.40
N SER A 29 -9.47 -11.83 -8.13
CA SER A 29 -9.38 -11.28 -6.77
C SER A 29 -10.17 -9.98 -6.71
N ILE A 30 -11.24 -10.01 -5.91
CA ILE A 30 -12.17 -8.91 -5.73
C ILE A 30 -12.12 -8.54 -4.26
N TRP A 31 -11.87 -7.25 -3.99
CA TRP A 31 -11.99 -6.73 -2.64
C TRP A 31 -13.44 -6.82 -2.17
N PRO A 32 -13.71 -7.28 -0.93
CA PRO A 32 -15.04 -7.11 -0.36
C PRO A 32 -15.37 -5.62 -0.29
N ASP A 33 -16.64 -5.27 -0.48
CA ASP A 33 -17.03 -3.86 -0.52
C ASP A 33 -16.73 -3.13 0.80
N HIS A 34 -16.72 -3.86 1.92
CA HIS A 34 -16.35 -3.33 3.22
C HIS A 34 -14.96 -3.84 3.62
N LEU A 35 -13.99 -2.93 3.72
CA LEU A 35 -12.63 -3.24 4.15
C LEU A 35 -12.38 -2.76 5.57
N GLN A 36 -11.96 -3.69 6.41
CA GLN A 36 -11.51 -3.44 7.76
C GLN A 36 -9.99 -3.58 7.81
N SER A 37 -9.33 -2.60 8.40
CA SER A 37 -7.90 -2.72 8.70
C SER A 37 -7.70 -3.78 9.79
N LYS A 38 -6.67 -4.59 9.63
CA LYS A 38 -6.22 -5.60 10.59
C LYS A 38 -4.99 -5.15 11.37
N THR A 39 -4.30 -4.11 10.89
CA THR A 39 -3.03 -3.63 11.46
C THR A 39 -3.21 -2.42 12.36
N ALA A 40 -4.19 -1.55 12.10
CA ALA A 40 -4.48 -0.40 12.96
C ALA A 40 -5.93 0.07 12.90
N LYS A 41 -6.39 0.74 13.96
CA LYS A 41 -7.69 1.43 14.03
C LYS A 41 -7.52 2.90 14.36
N ILE A 42 -8.55 3.66 14.00
CA ILE A 42 -8.63 5.09 14.30
C ILE A 42 -9.81 5.31 15.22
N GLU A 43 -9.53 5.81 16.42
CA GLU A 43 -10.51 6.02 17.47
C GLU A 43 -10.17 7.32 18.20
N ASN A 44 -11.16 8.19 18.45
CA ASN A 44 -10.97 9.42 19.23
C ASN A 44 -9.73 10.25 18.85
N ARG A 45 -9.50 10.45 17.54
CA ARG A 45 -8.33 11.15 16.97
C ARG A 45 -6.97 10.53 17.31
N SER A 46 -6.96 9.26 17.68
CA SER A 46 -5.76 8.47 17.97
C SER A 46 -5.66 7.31 17.01
N ILE A 47 -4.43 6.93 16.66
CA ILE A 47 -4.13 5.71 15.91
C ILE A 47 -3.75 4.63 16.92
N HIS A 48 -4.48 3.54 16.90
CA HIS A 48 -4.18 2.35 17.70
C HIS A 48 -3.66 1.29 16.75
N TYR A 49 -2.43 0.81 16.94
CA TYR A 49 -1.79 -0.11 16.01
C TYR A 49 -1.35 -1.40 16.71
N LEU A 50 -1.38 -2.50 15.96
CA LEU A 50 -0.92 -3.81 16.42
C LEU A 50 0.52 -4.06 15.99
N GLY A 51 1.22 -4.89 16.76
CA GLY A 51 2.59 -5.33 16.45
C GLY A 51 3.62 -4.78 17.44
N LEU A 52 4.84 -4.55 16.95
CA LEU A 52 5.96 -4.07 17.76
C LEU A 52 5.64 -2.71 18.36
N ASP A 53 5.84 -2.53 19.67
CA ASP A 53 5.70 -1.23 20.31
C ASP A 53 6.76 -0.26 19.80
N LEU A 54 6.30 0.86 19.22
CA LEU A 54 7.14 1.91 18.64
C LEU A 54 7.34 3.08 19.61
N SER A 55 6.78 3.04 20.82
CA SER A 55 6.81 4.14 21.81
C SER A 55 8.21 4.71 22.05
N ASN A 56 9.23 3.84 22.11
CA ASN A 56 10.62 4.21 22.34
C ASN A 56 11.47 4.22 21.05
N ASN A 57 10.86 4.06 19.87
CA ASN A 57 11.57 4.03 18.61
C ASN A 57 11.87 5.47 18.13
N LYS A 58 13.16 5.84 18.08
CA LYS A 58 13.59 7.17 17.65
C LYS A 58 13.23 7.46 16.19
N SER A 59 13.46 6.50 15.30
CA SER A 59 13.10 6.63 13.87
C SER A 59 11.60 6.84 13.67
N PHE A 60 10.78 6.17 14.50
CA PHE A 60 9.35 6.42 14.53
C PHE A 60 9.07 7.83 15.04
N SER A 61 9.62 8.23 16.19
CA SER A 61 9.41 9.56 16.76
C SER A 61 9.70 10.69 15.77
N ASP A 62 10.79 10.54 15.01
CA ASP A 62 11.29 11.51 14.04
C ASP A 62 10.58 11.45 12.67
N SER A 63 9.78 10.40 12.40
CA SER A 63 9.10 10.24 11.10
C SER A 63 8.00 11.28 10.87
N GLU A 64 7.80 11.69 9.62
CA GLU A 64 6.65 12.53 9.23
C GLU A 64 5.44 11.71 8.77
N PHE A 65 5.67 10.47 8.32
CA PHE A 65 4.64 9.59 7.79
C PHE A 65 4.51 8.33 8.66
N PHE A 66 3.29 7.80 8.66
CA PHE A 66 2.92 6.53 9.27
C PHE A 66 2.02 5.77 8.29
N ILE A 67 2.44 4.58 7.88
CA ILE A 67 1.73 3.75 6.91
C ILE A 67 1.12 2.57 7.63
N ILE A 68 -0.16 2.37 7.38
CA ILE A 68 -0.92 1.20 7.79
C ILE A 68 -1.10 0.34 6.54
N LEU A 69 -0.54 -0.87 6.53
CA LEU A 69 -0.59 -1.78 5.38
C LEU A 69 -1.39 -3.04 5.71
N ASP A 70 -2.45 -3.29 4.94
CA ASP A 70 -3.25 -4.51 5.02
C ASP A 70 -3.27 -5.22 3.68
N HIS A 71 -2.84 -6.48 3.64
CA HIS A 71 -2.86 -7.31 2.46
C HIS A 71 -4.22 -8.00 2.27
N HIS A 72 -4.59 -8.18 1.01
CA HIS A 72 -5.73 -9.01 0.66
C HIS A 72 -5.48 -10.45 1.13
N PRO A 73 -6.45 -11.13 1.77
CA PRO A 73 -6.29 -12.52 2.24
C PRO A 73 -5.88 -13.51 1.15
N SER A 74 -6.30 -13.26 -0.10
CA SER A 74 -5.95 -14.07 -1.26
C SER A 74 -4.58 -13.74 -1.87
N THR A 75 -3.82 -12.80 -1.29
CA THR A 75 -2.46 -12.51 -1.75
C THR A 75 -1.65 -13.79 -1.54
N LYS A 76 -1.47 -14.57 -2.60
CA LYS A 76 -0.62 -15.76 -2.53
C LYS A 76 0.79 -15.26 -2.25
N VAL A 77 1.37 -15.73 -1.15
CA VAL A 77 2.74 -15.44 -0.72
C VAL A 77 3.62 -16.62 -1.11
N PRO A 78 3.98 -16.83 -2.40
CA PRO A 78 5.31 -17.37 -2.63
C PRO A 78 6.27 -16.24 -2.30
N GLU A 79 7.18 -16.49 -1.33
CA GLU A 79 8.30 -15.60 -1.03
C GLU A 79 8.91 -15.11 -2.36
N ASN A 80 8.78 -13.82 -2.61
CA ASN A 80 9.45 -13.18 -3.72
C ASN A 80 10.28 -12.07 -3.08
N SER A 81 11.60 -12.24 -3.07
CA SER A 81 12.56 -11.35 -2.40
C SER A 81 12.53 -9.88 -2.86
N PHE A 82 11.69 -9.55 -3.85
CA PHE A 82 11.47 -8.20 -4.34
C PHE A 82 10.49 -7.38 -3.50
N TYR A 83 9.61 -8.00 -2.71
CA TYR A 83 8.62 -7.31 -1.89
C TYR A 83 8.51 -7.99 -0.52
N ASP A 84 8.52 -7.21 0.57
CA ASP A 84 8.06 -7.69 1.87
C ASP A 84 6.52 -7.69 1.83
N ASP A 85 5.90 -8.87 1.95
CA ASP A 85 4.45 -9.05 1.82
C ASP A 85 3.83 -9.49 3.14
N ARG A 86 4.18 -8.78 4.21
CA ARG A 86 3.60 -8.96 5.53
C ARG A 86 2.69 -7.78 5.85
N ASP A 87 1.53 -8.09 6.42
CA ASP A 87 0.69 -7.08 7.09
C ASP A 87 1.54 -6.43 8.16
N GLU A 88 1.84 -5.15 7.98
CA GLU A 88 2.76 -4.45 8.87
C GLU A 88 2.43 -2.97 8.97
N VAL A 89 2.98 -2.37 10.01
CA VAL A 89 3.07 -0.93 10.15
C VAL A 89 4.47 -0.54 9.75
N THR A 90 4.59 0.42 8.85
CA THR A 90 5.89 0.94 8.44
C THR A 90 5.93 2.46 8.55
N PHE A 91 7.13 2.95 8.84
CA PHE A 91 7.45 4.35 8.95
C PHE A 91 8.88 4.49 8.46
N ASN A 92 9.14 5.58 7.74
CA ASN A 92 10.48 5.91 7.32
C ASN A 92 10.79 7.32 7.78
N TYR A 93 12.01 7.50 8.27
CA TYR A 93 12.53 8.81 8.53
C TYR A 93 12.88 9.46 7.19
N SER A 94 12.12 10.48 6.83
CA SER A 94 12.47 11.36 5.72
C SER A 94 12.71 12.75 6.28
N LYS A 95 13.85 13.35 5.93
CA LYS A 95 14.12 14.78 6.16
C LYS A 95 13.28 15.68 5.25
N VAL A 96 12.68 15.10 4.22
CA VAL A 96 11.91 15.77 3.17
C VAL A 96 10.43 15.55 3.46
N THR A 97 9.56 16.44 2.97
CA THR A 97 8.10 16.29 2.94
C THR A 97 7.62 15.08 2.11
N ARG A 98 8.51 14.15 1.76
CA ARG A 98 8.29 13.02 0.86
C ARG A 98 8.59 11.70 1.54
N PHE A 99 7.81 10.68 1.21
CA PHE A 99 7.96 9.33 1.74
C PHE A 99 7.76 8.31 0.61
N GLU A 100 8.74 7.45 0.38
CA GLU A 100 8.63 6.35 -0.57
C GLU A 100 8.12 5.09 0.11
N PHE A 101 7.17 4.42 -0.53
CA PHE A 101 6.70 3.10 -0.14
C PHE A 101 6.30 2.29 -1.37
N ASP A 102 6.85 1.07 -1.47
CA ASP A 102 6.65 0.19 -2.63
C ASP A 102 6.95 0.93 -3.96
N ILE A 103 5.98 1.02 -4.87
CA ILE A 103 6.06 1.77 -6.13
C ILE A 103 5.62 3.24 -6.03
N PHE A 104 5.33 3.73 -4.83
CA PHE A 104 4.76 5.05 -4.61
C PHE A 104 5.75 6.00 -3.94
N GLU A 105 5.54 7.29 -4.19
CA GLU A 105 6.09 8.39 -3.41
C GLU A 105 4.93 9.29 -2.98
N PHE A 106 4.87 9.59 -1.69
CA PHE A 106 3.87 10.46 -1.07
C PHE A 106 4.54 11.79 -0.75
N GLU A 107 3.92 12.91 -1.10
CA GLU A 107 4.43 14.24 -0.77
C GLU A 107 3.37 15.02 0.01
N LYS A 108 3.71 15.42 1.24
CA LYS A 108 2.87 16.28 2.07
C LYS A 108 2.88 17.68 1.48
N ILE A 109 1.71 18.17 1.08
CA ILE A 109 1.53 19.53 0.56
C ILE A 109 1.08 20.46 1.68
N ASN A 110 0.02 20.08 2.38
CA ASN A 110 -0.56 20.82 3.50
C ASN A 110 -1.28 19.83 4.44
N PRO A 111 -1.92 20.28 5.53
CA PRO A 111 -2.63 19.38 6.44
C PRO A 111 -3.79 18.57 5.84
N GLU A 112 -4.32 18.99 4.69
CA GLU A 112 -5.52 18.44 4.06
C GLU A 112 -5.23 17.66 2.78
N GLU A 113 -4.03 17.79 2.21
CA GLU A 113 -3.67 17.24 0.90
C GLU A 113 -2.29 16.59 0.89
N VAL A 114 -2.23 15.40 0.30
CA VAL A 114 -0.98 14.65 0.02
C VAL A 114 -0.97 14.30 -1.47
N ASN A 115 0.09 14.65 -2.19
CA ASN A 115 0.25 14.16 -3.57
C ASN A 115 0.73 12.70 -3.54
N LEU A 116 0.18 11.90 -4.45
CA LEU A 116 0.62 10.53 -4.71
C LEU A 116 1.28 10.46 -6.09
N TYR A 117 2.52 10.00 -6.11
CA TYR A 117 3.30 9.76 -7.32
C TYR A 117 3.60 8.28 -7.50
N PHE A 118 3.73 7.86 -8.75
CA PHE A 118 4.49 6.66 -9.08
C PHE A 118 5.98 7.02 -8.99
N ASN A 119 6.76 6.30 -8.17
CA ASN A 119 8.15 6.70 -7.87
C ASN A 119 9.15 6.51 -9.03
N GLY A 120 8.74 5.82 -10.12
CA GLY A 120 9.61 5.60 -11.28
C GLY A 120 10.63 4.48 -11.10
N LYS A 121 10.67 3.80 -9.94
CA LYS A 121 11.50 2.60 -9.75
C LYS A 121 10.95 1.49 -10.63
N ASN A 122 11.67 1.18 -11.70
CA ASN A 122 11.22 0.24 -12.73
C ASN A 122 11.42 -1.21 -12.26
N ILE A 123 10.37 -1.85 -11.75
CA ILE A 123 10.41 -3.25 -11.28
C ILE A 123 10.14 -4.27 -12.43
N GLY A 124 10.00 -3.78 -13.66
CA GLY A 124 9.82 -4.61 -14.86
C GLY A 124 9.32 -3.84 -16.07
N PHE A 125 8.69 -4.56 -17.01
CA PHE A 125 8.08 -3.98 -18.21
C PHE A 125 6.55 -3.89 -18.08
N PRO A 126 5.89 -2.81 -18.54
CA PRO A 126 6.48 -1.67 -19.25
C PRO A 126 7.16 -0.71 -18.28
N LYS A 127 8.28 -0.14 -18.74
CA LYS A 127 8.95 0.93 -18.00
C LYS A 127 8.03 2.15 -17.92
N ARG A 128 8.07 2.83 -16.77
CA ARG A 128 7.27 4.02 -16.48
C ARG A 128 8.20 5.05 -15.82
N HIS A 129 8.11 6.29 -16.28
CA HIS A 129 8.77 7.41 -15.59
C HIS A 129 7.97 7.80 -14.34
N ASN A 130 8.54 8.62 -13.47
CA ASN A 130 7.77 9.21 -12.37
C ASN A 130 6.64 10.09 -12.94
N PHE A 131 5.43 9.96 -12.38
CA PHE A 131 4.30 10.85 -12.68
C PHE A 131 3.35 10.92 -11.48
N GLN A 132 2.60 12.02 -11.39
CA GLN A 132 1.55 12.16 -10.38
C GLN A 132 0.36 11.27 -10.73
N ILE A 133 -0.04 10.42 -9.79
CA ILE A 133 -1.24 9.56 -9.91
C ILE A 133 -2.47 10.35 -9.47
N ALA A 134 -2.39 10.99 -8.30
CA ALA A 134 -3.52 11.65 -7.69
C ALA A 134 -3.09 12.71 -6.65
N ARG A 135 -4.09 13.45 -6.17
CA ARG A 135 -4.01 14.20 -4.92
C ARG A 135 -5.00 13.60 -3.93
N LEU A 136 -4.48 13.09 -2.82
CA LEU A 136 -5.23 12.42 -1.77
C LEU A 136 -5.84 13.46 -0.82
N LYS A 137 -7.09 13.21 -0.41
CA LYS A 137 -7.84 13.99 0.56
C LYS A 137 -8.50 13.05 1.57
N PRO A 138 -8.77 13.50 2.81
CA PRO A 138 -9.47 12.70 3.80
C PRO A 138 -10.81 12.16 3.29
N ASN A 139 -11.10 10.90 3.59
CA ASN A 139 -12.33 10.18 3.20
C ASN A 139 -12.58 10.06 1.69
N LEU A 140 -11.57 10.33 0.85
CA LEU A 140 -11.63 10.14 -0.60
C LEU A 140 -10.57 9.11 -1.03
N PRO A 141 -10.82 7.81 -0.79
CA PRO A 141 -9.88 6.78 -1.17
C PRO A 141 -9.79 6.65 -2.69
N ILE A 142 -8.64 6.20 -3.15
CA ILE A 142 -8.41 5.89 -4.56
C ILE A 142 -8.01 4.42 -4.70
N ARG A 143 -8.40 3.81 -5.82
CA ARG A 143 -7.94 2.48 -6.20
C ARG A 143 -6.96 2.59 -7.35
N VAL A 144 -5.75 2.09 -7.19
CA VAL A 144 -4.71 2.10 -8.21
C VAL A 144 -4.43 0.68 -8.65
N ARG A 145 -4.70 0.38 -9.92
CA ARG A 145 -4.41 -0.93 -10.52
C ARG A 145 -3.24 -0.81 -11.47
N ILE A 146 -2.24 -1.67 -11.35
CA ILE A 146 -1.04 -1.59 -12.18
C ILE A 146 -0.47 -2.97 -12.41
N ASN A 147 0.14 -3.17 -13.58
CA ASN A 147 0.80 -4.42 -13.91
C ASN A 147 2.18 -4.21 -14.53
N TRP A 148 3.01 -5.24 -14.39
CA TRP A 148 4.26 -5.39 -15.12
C TRP A 148 4.61 -6.86 -15.27
N LYS A 149 5.53 -7.15 -16.18
CA LYS A 149 6.21 -8.43 -16.29
C LYS A 149 7.65 -8.30 -15.85
N SER A 150 8.15 -9.36 -15.25
CA SER A 150 9.56 -9.57 -15.00
C SER A 150 10.10 -10.55 -16.04
N ASP A 151 11.10 -10.10 -16.79
CA ASP A 151 11.85 -10.91 -17.77
C ASP A 151 13.20 -11.37 -17.19
N PHE A 152 13.38 -11.47 -15.86
CA PHE A 152 14.66 -11.85 -15.23
C PHE A 152 15.18 -13.23 -15.72
N SER A 153 15.95 -13.22 -16.81
CA SER A 153 16.59 -14.39 -17.44
C SER A 153 18.08 -14.50 -17.12
N PHE A 154 18.58 -13.77 -16.12
CA PHE A 154 20.01 -13.45 -16.01
C PHE A 154 20.93 -14.53 -15.41
N SER A 155 20.49 -15.75 -15.10
CA SER A 155 21.43 -16.88 -14.84
C SER A 155 20.87 -18.26 -14.51
N ARG A 156 19.55 -18.52 -14.41
CA ARG A 156 19.05 -19.86 -13.99
C ARG A 156 17.68 -20.29 -14.53
N GLY A 157 17.29 -19.90 -15.74
CA GLY A 157 16.03 -20.38 -16.33
C GLY A 157 14.76 -20.06 -15.53
N LEU A 158 14.75 -18.96 -14.76
CA LEU A 158 13.58 -18.51 -14.02
C LEU A 158 12.46 -18.15 -15.00
N GLU A 159 11.28 -18.73 -14.77
CA GLU A 159 10.12 -18.50 -15.61
C GLU A 159 9.69 -17.03 -15.57
N ARG A 160 9.30 -16.48 -16.74
CA ARG A 160 8.68 -15.16 -16.84
C ARG A 160 7.48 -15.09 -15.90
N ARG A 161 7.43 -14.05 -15.06
CA ARG A 161 6.30 -13.77 -14.17
C ARG A 161 5.60 -12.48 -14.57
N PHE A 162 4.29 -12.47 -14.48
CA PHE A 162 3.47 -11.28 -14.61
C PHE A 162 2.91 -10.92 -13.24
N TYR A 163 2.92 -9.64 -12.92
CA TYR A 163 2.45 -9.11 -11.66
C TYR A 163 1.29 -8.19 -11.94
N GLU A 164 0.17 -8.43 -11.25
CA GLU A 164 -0.93 -7.48 -11.16
C GLU A 164 -1.05 -7.03 -9.71
N LEU A 165 -0.93 -5.72 -9.51
CA LEU A 165 -1.16 -5.07 -8.24
C LEU A 165 -2.45 -4.28 -8.27
N ASP A 166 -3.13 -4.31 -7.14
CA ASP A 166 -4.34 -3.57 -6.89
C ASP A 166 -4.26 -2.98 -5.48
N TYR A 167 -4.15 -1.66 -5.44
CA TYR A 167 -4.01 -0.89 -4.21
C TYR A 167 -5.28 -0.09 -3.96
N ILE A 168 -5.72 -0.02 -2.70
CA ILE A 168 -6.65 1.00 -2.24
C ILE A 168 -5.90 1.87 -1.24
N ILE A 169 -5.84 3.17 -1.52
CA ILE A 169 -5.02 4.14 -0.78
C ILE A 169 -5.93 5.23 -0.23
N GLU A 170 -5.84 5.47 1.07
CA GLU A 170 -6.60 6.51 1.75
C GLU A 170 -5.68 7.37 2.62
N PHE A 171 -5.75 8.69 2.44
CA PHE A 171 -5.16 9.63 3.38
C PHE A 171 -6.12 9.78 4.57
N LYS A 172 -5.68 9.40 5.78
CA LYS A 172 -6.54 9.41 6.98
C LYS A 172 -6.54 10.76 7.70
N GLY A 173 -5.55 11.61 7.42
CA GLY A 173 -5.31 12.86 8.12
C GLY A 173 -3.97 12.89 8.85
N ILE A 174 -3.79 13.91 9.68
CA ILE A 174 -2.62 14.08 10.53
C ILE A 174 -2.98 13.73 11.97
N PHE A 175 -2.17 12.90 12.60
CA PHE A 175 -2.40 12.38 13.95
C PHE A 175 -1.20 12.64 14.85
N GLU A 176 -1.45 12.80 16.15
CA GLU A 176 -0.42 13.06 17.16
C GLU A 176 -0.31 11.94 18.19
N ILE A 177 -1.37 11.16 18.35
CA ILE A 177 -1.49 10.12 19.37
C ILE A 177 -1.44 8.76 18.68
N PHE A 178 -0.44 7.97 19.04
CA PHE A 178 -0.23 6.61 18.52
C PHE A 178 -0.07 5.67 19.71
N LEU A 179 -0.95 4.67 19.80
CA LEU A 179 -1.03 3.74 20.92
C LEU A 179 -0.83 2.32 20.39
N ASN A 180 0.09 1.57 20.98
CA ASN A 180 0.23 0.15 20.67
C ASN A 180 -0.88 -0.63 21.39
N GLU A 181 -1.64 -1.42 20.66
CA GLU A 181 -2.68 -2.29 21.23
C GLU A 181 -2.22 -3.74 21.26
N HIS A 182 -2.60 -4.42 22.34
CA HIS A 182 -2.42 -5.85 22.45
C HIS A 182 -3.49 -6.58 21.64
N ALA A 183 -3.10 -7.71 21.04
CA ALA A 183 -3.92 -8.47 20.09
C ALA A 183 -5.27 -9.00 20.62
N LYS A 184 -5.62 -8.77 21.89
CA LYS A 184 -6.88 -9.21 22.52
C LYS A 184 -8.03 -8.19 22.36
N ASP A 185 -7.75 -6.93 22.04
CA ASP A 185 -8.75 -5.85 21.97
C ASP A 185 -9.28 -5.61 20.53
N ARG A 186 -9.62 -6.70 19.82
CA ARG A 186 -9.96 -6.70 18.38
C ARG A 186 -11.41 -6.32 18.09
N THR A 187 -11.81 -5.07 18.29
CA THR A 187 -13.03 -4.56 17.66
C THR A 187 -12.78 -3.22 16.97
N PHE A 188 -13.05 -3.17 15.65
CA PHE A 188 -12.70 -2.02 14.80
C PHE A 188 -13.94 -1.51 14.05
N PRO A 189 -14.57 -0.39 14.45
CA PRO A 189 -15.86 -0.01 13.91
C PRO A 189 -15.81 0.90 12.67
N LYS A 190 -14.67 1.03 11.97
CA LYS A 190 -14.60 1.86 10.75
C LYS A 190 -14.12 1.06 9.54
N PHE A 191 -15.00 0.98 8.54
CA PHE A 191 -14.75 0.28 7.28
C PHE A 191 -14.57 1.28 6.15
N LEU A 192 -13.68 0.97 5.21
CA LEU A 192 -13.61 1.64 3.93
C LEU A 192 -14.57 0.95 2.96
N GLN A 193 -15.39 1.73 2.25
CA GLN A 193 -16.27 1.20 1.22
C GLN A 193 -15.60 1.27 -0.15
N VAL A 194 -15.35 0.12 -0.78
CA VAL A 194 -14.60 0.01 -2.04
C VAL A 194 -15.35 0.64 -3.20
N SER A 195 -16.68 0.56 -3.22
CA SER A 195 -17.52 1.21 -4.24
C SER A 195 -17.32 2.72 -4.32
N ASN A 196 -16.83 3.35 -3.24
CA ASN A 196 -16.63 4.80 -3.17
C ASN A 196 -15.22 5.21 -3.63
N CYS A 197 -14.35 4.25 -3.95
CA CYS A 197 -13.00 4.53 -4.42
C CYS A 197 -13.01 5.05 -5.86
N ARG A 198 -12.32 6.17 -6.10
CA ARG A 198 -12.00 6.59 -7.46
C ARG A 198 -10.96 5.64 -8.04
N GLU A 199 -11.28 4.95 -9.13
CA GLU A 199 -10.35 4.03 -9.80
C GLU A 199 -9.40 4.77 -10.77
N VAL A 200 -8.13 4.37 -10.73
CA VAL A 200 -7.07 4.73 -11.67
C VAL A 200 -6.43 3.44 -12.18
N ASP A 201 -6.82 3.01 -13.39
CA ASP A 201 -6.27 1.81 -14.02
C ASP A 201 -5.05 2.15 -14.90
N LEU A 202 -3.89 1.70 -14.47
CA LEU A 202 -2.58 1.87 -15.11
C LEU A 202 -2.08 0.58 -15.76
N ARG A 203 -2.91 -0.47 -15.82
CA ARG A 203 -2.55 -1.74 -16.43
C ARG A 203 -2.41 -1.58 -17.95
N LYS A 204 -1.41 -2.24 -18.51
CA LYS A 204 -1.19 -2.32 -19.97
C LYS A 204 -1.29 -3.76 -20.44
N ILE A 205 -1.55 -3.95 -21.72
CA ILE A 205 -1.43 -5.27 -22.34
C ILE A 205 0.05 -5.69 -22.27
N LEU A 206 0.31 -6.83 -21.61
CA LEU A 206 1.65 -7.38 -21.47
C LEU A 206 1.88 -8.41 -22.59
N ASN A 207 2.62 -8.01 -23.62
CA ASN A 207 3.01 -8.87 -24.74
C ASN A 207 4.24 -9.74 -24.40
#